data_AF-A0A6C0IKM2-F1
#
_entry.id   AF-A0A6C0IKM2-F1
#
_cell.length_a   1.000
_cell.length_b   1.000
_cell.length_c   1.000
_cell.angle_alpha   90.00
_cell.angle_beta   90.00
_cell.angle_gamma   90.00
#
_symmetry.space_group_name_H-M   'P 1'
#
loop_
_entity.id
_entity.type
_entity.pdbx_description
1 polymer ?
#
loop_
_entity_poly.entity_id
_entity_poly.type
_entity_poly.pdbx_seq_one_letter_code
_entity_poly.pdbx_strand_id
1 'polypeptide(L)'
;MDLTTVIIILVIFLIIFIALNNVTTSTNTDTSSVQSNCTQTQYGCCPDGINSKINQEGSNCPYKPPIGGCAGTRYGCCPNSTTPKADQQGSNCHNPV
;
A
#
# COMPACT_ATOMS: atom_id res chain seq x y z
N MET A 1 31.15 -5.78 -49.57
CA MET A 1 30.28 -4.93 -48.73
C MET A 1 30.13 -3.62 -49.45
N ASP A 2 28.92 -3.31 -49.88
CA ASP A 2 28.68 -2.09 -50.64
C ASP A 2 28.71 -0.88 -49.71
N LEU A 3 29.07 0.29 -50.25
CA LEU A 3 29.17 1.54 -49.48
C LEU A 3 27.86 1.84 -48.73
N THR A 4 26.73 1.45 -49.30
CA THR A 4 25.39 1.54 -48.68
C THR A 4 25.28 0.66 -47.43
N THR A 5 25.78 -0.57 -47.47
CA THR A 5 25.80 -1.48 -46.32
C THR A 5 26.68 -0.93 -45.19
N VAL A 6 27.84 -0.35 -45.54
CA VAL A 6 28.75 0.26 -44.55
C VAL A 6 28.10 1.46 -43.87
N ILE A 7 27.42 2.32 -44.63
CA ILE A 7 26.70 3.49 -44.09
C ILE A 7 25.58 3.06 -43.14
N ILE A 8 24.78 2.04 -43.51
CA ILE A 8 23.69 1.54 -42.65
C ILE A 8 24.24 1.02 -41.32
N ILE A 9 25.34 0.27 -41.34
CA ILE A 9 25.98 -0.25 -40.12
C ILE A 9 26.43 0.90 -39.21
N LEU A 10 27.08 1.93 -39.76
CA LEU A 10 27.53 3.09 -38.99
C LEU A 10 26.36 3.88 -38.36
N VAL A 11 25.25 4.03 -39.10
CA VAL A 11 24.04 4.69 -38.59
C VAL A 11 23.42 3.89 -37.44
N ILE A 12 23.33 2.56 -37.56
CA ILE A 12 22.80 1.70 -36.50
C ILE A 12 23.67 1.79 -35.23
N PHE A 13 24.99 1.73 -35.37
CA PHE A 13 25.90 1.87 -34.22
C PHE A 13 25.76 3.23 -33.54
N LEU A 14 25.62 4.32 -34.30
CA LEU A 14 25.39 5.64 -33.74
C LEU A 14 24.06 5.74 -32.99
N ILE A 15 22.98 5.20 -33.55
CA ILE A 15 21.65 5.19 -32.90
C ILE A 15 21.71 4.39 -31.59
N ILE A 16 22.38 3.23 -31.58
CA ILE A 16 22.58 2.42 -30.37
C ILE A 16 23.37 3.23 -29.33
N PHE A 17 24.44 3.91 -29.72
CA PHE A 17 25.25 4.72 -28.81
C PHE A 17 24.45 5.89 -28.21
N ILE A 18 23.64 6.57 -29.03
CA ILE A 18 22.75 7.64 -28.57
C ILE A 18 21.69 7.09 -27.61
N ALA A 19 21.08 5.95 -27.92
CA ALA A 19 20.10 5.31 -27.05
C ALA A 19 20.73 4.87 -25.72
N LEU A 20 21.91 4.25 -25.74
CA LEU A 20 22.63 3.83 -24.53
C LEU A 20 23.06 5.02 -23.65
N ASN A 21 23.42 6.15 -24.25
CA ASN A 21 23.76 7.36 -23.49
C ASN A 21 22.54 8.13 -22.99
N ASN A 22 21.37 7.97 -23.63
CA ASN A 22 20.14 8.70 -23.29
C ASN A 22 19.13 7.85 -22.51
N VAL A 23 19.43 6.57 -22.24
CA VAL A 23 18.71 5.75 -21.26
C VAL A 23 19.03 6.31 -19.87
N THR A 24 18.27 7.32 -19.48
CA THR A 24 18.05 7.61 -18.07
C THR A 24 17.16 6.48 -17.56
N THR A 25 17.75 5.50 -16.88
CA THR A 25 16.97 4.49 -16.16
C THR A 25 16.11 5.23 -15.13
N SER A 26 14.85 5.49 -15.46
CA SER A 26 13.82 5.81 -14.48
C SER A 26 13.55 4.54 -13.67
N THR A 27 14.53 4.18 -12.84
CA THR A 27 14.21 3.50 -11.60
C THR A 27 13.52 4.58 -10.79
N ASN A 28 12.19 4.54 -10.76
CA ASN A 28 11.39 5.23 -9.75
C ASN A 28 11.71 4.62 -8.37
N THR A 29 12.95 4.77 -7.94
CA THR A 29 13.40 4.58 -6.57
C THR A 29 13.58 5.99 -6.05
N ASP A 30 12.43 6.60 -5.79
CA ASP A 30 12.29 7.83 -5.05
C ASP A 30 12.86 7.61 -3.66
N THR A 31 14.16 7.91 -3.50
CA THR A 31 14.85 7.92 -2.22
C THR A 31 14.40 9.13 -1.40
N SER A 32 13.15 9.10 -0.93
CA SER A 32 12.65 10.02 0.11
C SER A 32 11.59 9.41 1.03
N SER A 33 11.28 8.12 0.88
CA SER A 33 10.76 7.33 1.99
C SER A 33 11.26 5.91 1.81
N VAL A 34 11.55 5.22 2.90
CA VAL A 34 11.49 3.76 2.91
C VAL A 34 10.02 3.44 2.71
N GLN A 35 9.51 3.54 1.48
CA GLN A 35 8.27 2.89 1.11
C GLN A 35 8.62 1.41 0.97
N SER A 36 8.95 0.79 2.10
CA SER A 36 8.93 -0.66 2.23
C SER A 36 7.55 -1.07 1.73
N ASN A 37 7.50 -1.72 0.58
CA ASN A 37 6.25 -2.23 0.05
C ASN A 37 5.83 -3.40 0.95
N CYS A 38 5.30 -3.07 2.13
CA CYS A 38 4.97 -4.02 3.19
C CYS A 38 3.97 -5.07 2.71
N THR A 39 3.24 -4.79 1.62
CA THR A 39 2.33 -5.73 0.94
C THR A 39 3.05 -6.95 0.36
N GLN A 40 4.36 -6.86 0.07
CA GLN A 40 5.17 -7.96 -0.45
C GLN A 40 5.79 -8.84 0.66
N THR A 41 5.66 -8.43 1.93
CA THR A 41 6.16 -9.24 3.05
C THR A 41 5.20 -10.38 3.38
N GLN A 42 5.72 -11.45 3.96
CA GLN A 42 4.96 -12.67 4.28
C GLN A 42 3.65 -12.39 5.04
N TYR A 43 3.64 -11.40 5.93
CA TYR A 43 2.49 -11.10 6.78
C TYR A 43 1.74 -9.83 6.37
N GLY A 44 2.22 -9.08 5.38
CA GLY A 44 1.62 -7.83 4.92
C GLY A 44 1.88 -6.62 5.83
N CYS A 45 1.10 -5.56 5.64
CA CYS A 45 1.25 -4.28 6.36
C CYS A 45 0.51 -4.24 7.70
N CYS A 46 1.02 -3.42 8.63
CA CYS A 46 0.31 -2.94 9.81
C CYS A 46 -0.88 -2.03 9.43
N PRO A 47 -1.82 -1.74 10.36
CA PRO A 47 -2.97 -0.87 10.10
C PRO A 47 -2.61 0.60 9.78
N ASP A 48 -1.35 0.98 9.95
CA ASP A 48 -0.82 2.28 9.50
C ASP A 48 -0.52 2.32 8.00
N GLY A 49 -0.45 1.16 7.33
CA GLY A 49 -0.15 1.03 5.91
C GLY A 49 1.31 1.27 5.54
N ILE A 50 2.20 1.43 6.53
CA ILE A 50 3.61 1.81 6.33
C ILE A 50 4.52 0.67 6.80
N ASN A 51 4.30 0.16 8.01
CA ASN A 51 5.17 -0.84 8.62
C ASN A 51 4.75 -2.26 8.22
N SER A 52 5.72 -3.17 8.07
CA SER A 52 5.44 -4.60 7.86
C SER A 52 5.12 -5.31 9.18
N LYS A 53 4.19 -6.27 9.14
CA LYS A 53 3.93 -7.19 10.25
C LYS A 53 5.09 -8.16 10.44
N ILE A 54 5.52 -8.42 11.67
CA ILE A 54 6.56 -9.44 11.97
C ILE A 54 6.00 -10.87 12.11
N ASN A 55 4.69 -11.00 12.33
CA ASN A 55 3.94 -12.25 12.41
C ASN A 55 2.50 -12.00 11.93
N GLN A 56 1.71 -13.06 11.79
CA GLN A 56 0.33 -12.95 11.28
C GLN A 56 -0.54 -12.04 12.15
N GLU A 57 -0.29 -12.01 13.46
CA GLU A 57 -0.98 -11.20 14.47
C GLU A 57 -0.58 -9.72 14.40
N GLY A 58 0.58 -9.39 13.83
CA GLY A 58 1.13 -8.05 13.81
C GLY A 58 1.52 -7.55 15.20
N SER A 59 2.23 -8.36 15.99
CA SER A 59 2.60 -8.00 17.37
C SER A 59 3.53 -6.77 17.48
N ASN A 60 4.15 -6.36 16.37
CA ASN A 60 4.90 -5.11 16.27
C ASN A 60 4.05 -3.91 15.82
N CYS A 61 2.81 -4.14 15.40
CA CYS A 61 1.98 -3.08 14.85
C CYS A 61 1.41 -2.21 15.97
N PRO A 62 1.38 -0.88 15.78
CA PRO A 62 0.69 -0.01 16.70
C PRO A 62 -0.79 -0.41 16.74
N TYR A 63 -1.33 -0.59 17.95
CA TYR A 63 -2.76 -0.83 18.14
C TYR A 63 -3.54 0.39 17.62
N LYS A 64 -4.30 0.20 16.53
CA LYS A 64 -5.22 1.21 16.03
C LYS A 64 -6.63 0.76 16.41
N PRO A 65 -7.29 1.40 17.38
CA PRO A 65 -8.69 1.10 17.67
C PRO A 65 -9.54 1.36 16.41
N PRO A 66 -10.71 0.71 16.28
CA PRO A 66 -11.61 0.91 15.15
C PRO A 66 -11.85 2.41 14.90
N ILE A 67 -11.51 2.90 13.70
CA ILE A 67 -11.78 4.29 13.31
C ILE A 67 -13.22 4.36 12.82
N GLY A 68 -14.14 4.65 13.73
CA GLY A 68 -15.55 4.94 13.42
C GLY A 68 -16.53 3.80 13.69
N GLY A 69 -17.80 4.09 13.42
CA GLY A 69 -18.94 3.21 13.71
C GLY A 69 -19.19 3.01 15.20
N CYS A 70 -20.23 2.25 15.53
CA CYS A 70 -20.58 1.94 16.91
C CYS A 70 -19.50 1.13 17.64
N ALA A 71 -18.71 0.32 16.93
CA ALA A 71 -17.63 -0.48 17.50
C ALA A 71 -16.46 0.37 18.05
N GLY A 72 -16.30 1.60 17.56
CA GLY A 72 -15.36 2.59 18.11
C GLY A 72 -15.91 3.38 19.30
N THR A 73 -17.18 3.21 19.67
CA THR A 73 -17.80 3.93 20.79
C THR A 73 -17.64 3.18 22.11
N ARG A 74 -17.72 3.90 23.24
CA ARG A 74 -17.49 3.36 24.60
C ARG A 74 -18.30 2.10 24.92
N TYR A 75 -19.52 2.02 24.42
CA TYR A 75 -20.48 0.95 24.75
C TYR A 75 -20.68 -0.03 23.59
N GLY A 76 -20.00 0.16 22.46
CA GLY A 76 -20.15 -0.67 21.28
C GLY A 76 -21.50 -0.50 20.57
N CYS A 77 -21.89 -1.53 19.85
CA CYS A 77 -23.08 -1.55 19.00
C CYS A 77 -24.30 -2.15 19.72
N CYS A 78 -25.49 -1.65 19.38
CA CYS A 78 -26.73 -2.34 19.70
C CYS A 78 -26.75 -3.75 19.06
N PRO A 79 -27.41 -4.74 19.68
CA PRO A 79 -27.55 -6.07 19.08
C PRO A 79 -28.16 -5.96 17.68
N ASN A 80 -27.57 -6.65 16.71
CA ASN A 80 -28.02 -6.67 15.31
C ASN A 80 -28.14 -5.29 14.64
N SER A 81 -27.45 -4.25 15.12
CA SER A 81 -27.56 -2.89 14.58
C SER A 81 -26.22 -2.15 14.61
N THR A 82 -26.05 -1.19 13.70
CA THR A 82 -24.90 -0.27 13.69
C THR A 82 -25.11 0.97 14.58
N THR A 83 -26.24 1.03 15.30
CA THR A 83 -26.52 2.10 16.26
C THR A 83 -25.61 1.95 17.48
N PRO A 84 -24.87 3.00 17.90
CA PRO A 84 -24.08 2.96 19.11
C PRO A 84 -24.98 2.89 20.34
N LYS A 85 -24.63 2.07 21.32
CA LYS A 85 -25.37 2.01 22.59
C LYS A 85 -25.23 3.35 23.33
N ALA A 86 -26.33 3.86 23.88
CA ALA A 86 -26.36 5.09 24.67
C ALA A 86 -25.72 4.91 26.06
N ASP A 87 -25.84 3.71 26.62
CA ASP A 87 -25.23 3.27 27.89
C ASP A 87 -24.79 1.80 27.76
N GLN A 88 -24.15 1.27 28.81
CA GLN A 88 -23.67 -0.12 28.82
C GLN A 88 -24.82 -1.13 28.61
N GLN A 89 -26.02 -0.81 29.09
CA GLN A 89 -27.23 -1.62 28.96
C GLN A 89 -27.81 -1.55 27.54
N GLY A 90 -27.57 -0.45 26.81
CA GLY A 90 -28.17 -0.17 25.51
C GLY A 90 -29.62 0.29 25.61
N SER A 91 -29.92 1.25 26.49
CA SER A 91 -31.28 1.81 26.64
C SER A 91 -31.90 2.33 25.34
N ASN A 92 -31.09 2.71 24.35
CA ASN A 92 -31.53 3.13 23.02
C ASN A 92 -31.64 1.99 22.00
N CYS A 93 -31.34 0.75 22.37
CA CYS A 93 -31.41 -0.41 21.48
C CYS A 93 -32.86 -0.91 21.40
N HIS A 94 -33.67 -0.18 20.66
CA HIS A 94 -35.03 -0.57 20.31
C HIS A 94 -34.94 -1.58 19.18
N ASN A 95 -34.91 -2.86 19.52
CA ASN A 95 -34.79 -3.97 18.58
C ASN A 95 -35.83 -3.86 17.45
N PRO A 96 -35.50 -3.50 16.18
CA PRO A 96 -36.34 -3.87 15.06
C PRO A 96 -35.95 -5.31 14.73
N VAL A 97 -36.85 -6.23 15.07
CA VAL A 97 -36.73 -7.68 14.88
C VAL A 97 -36.11 -8.05 13.53
#